data_AF-A0A7S0IPV8-F1
#
_entry.id   AF-A0A7S0IPV8-F1
#
_cell.length_a   1.000
_cell.length_b   1.000
_cell.length_c   1.000
_cell.angle_alpha   90.00
_cell.angle_beta   90.00
_cell.angle_gamma   90.00
#
_symmetry.space_group_name_H-M   'P 1'
#
loop_
_entity.id
_entity.type
_entity.pdbx_description
1 polymer ?
#
loop_
_entity_poly.entity_id
_entity_poly.type
_entity_poly.pdbx_seq_one_letter_code
_entity_poly.pdbx_strand_id
1 'polypeptide(L)'
;VFEAGRGVDTQLVTDGVEVYRPDDANSCPPTTTLWVPRSPKMLQAVASHWGTAAWLTGVYAQESGCGGCEDAAMNSEMPQQRSHWTSIGVPAEPWFLRSTPFRLAEGTQSRGCGVDATGLGPEGLDFDYGRCDAAHRSYVCSTNEWAADPPSPPPPPHAPDAWLLMSRQTVVAGASWLRK
;
A
#
# COMPACT_ATOMS: atom_id res chain seq x y z
N VAL A 1 12.02 -14.96 -1.11
CA VAL A 1 10.78 -15.55 -0.58
C VAL A 1 9.84 -14.40 -0.33
N PHE A 2 8.82 -14.29 -1.19
CA PHE A 2 7.77 -13.28 -1.07
C PHE A 2 6.89 -13.69 0.11
N GLU A 3 6.80 -12.84 1.13
CA GLU A 3 6.07 -13.12 2.37
C GLU A 3 4.59 -13.40 2.04
N ALA A 4 4.14 -14.60 2.43
CA ALA A 4 2.75 -15.05 2.54
C ALA A 4 1.70 -14.20 1.80
N GLY A 5 1.49 -14.49 0.51
CA GLY A 5 0.26 -14.19 -0.22
C GLY A 5 -0.10 -12.71 -0.47
N ARG A 6 0.78 -11.75 -0.17
CA ARG A 6 0.46 -10.31 -0.25
C ARG A 6 1.10 -9.54 -1.41
N GLY A 7 1.32 -10.24 -2.50
CA GLY A 7 1.81 -9.70 -3.76
C GLY A 7 2.63 -10.74 -4.52
N VAL A 8 2.79 -10.50 -5.81
CA VAL A 8 3.77 -11.18 -6.70
C VAL A 8 3.23 -12.35 -7.51
N ASP A 9 2.07 -12.15 -8.13
CA ASP A 9 1.79 -12.69 -9.47
C ASP A 9 2.16 -11.63 -10.55
N THR A 10 3.28 -10.92 -10.33
CA THR A 10 3.72 -9.91 -11.29
C THR A 10 4.35 -10.57 -12.50
N GLN A 11 3.95 -10.12 -13.67
CA GLN A 11 4.45 -10.61 -14.95
C GLN A 11 4.87 -9.44 -15.83
N LEU A 12 6.00 -9.61 -16.51
CA LEU A 12 6.52 -8.62 -17.44
C LEU A 12 5.85 -8.80 -18.80
N VAL A 13 5.34 -7.69 -19.33
CA VAL A 13 5.03 -7.56 -20.75
C VAL A 13 6.16 -6.78 -21.40
N THR A 14 6.66 -7.27 -22.53
CA THR A 14 7.60 -6.56 -23.42
C THR A 14 7.00 -6.48 -24.82
N ASP A 15 7.36 -5.44 -25.56
CA ASP A 15 6.83 -5.21 -26.93
C ASP A 15 5.30 -5.18 -26.99
N GLY A 16 4.66 -4.72 -25.92
CA GLY A 16 3.21 -4.57 -25.85
C GLY A 16 2.69 -3.43 -26.72
N VAL A 17 1.36 -3.30 -26.77
CA VAL A 17 0.72 -2.08 -27.26
C VAL A 17 1.12 -0.90 -26.37
N GLU A 18 1.18 0.29 -26.97
CA GLU A 18 1.52 1.51 -26.25
C GLU A 18 0.44 1.87 -25.25
N VAL A 19 0.87 2.07 -24.01
CA VAL A 19 0.03 2.46 -22.88
C VAL A 19 0.51 3.82 -22.38
N TYR A 20 -0.41 4.77 -22.24
CA TYR A 20 -0.14 6.11 -21.72
C TYR A 20 -0.84 6.35 -20.39
N ARG A 21 -1.99 5.70 -20.19
CA ARG A 21 -2.82 5.79 -18.99
C ARG A 21 -3.02 4.43 -18.34
N PRO A 22 -3.23 4.39 -17.02
CA PRO A 22 -3.50 3.12 -16.35
C PRO A 22 -4.73 2.35 -16.84
N ASP A 23 -5.72 3.03 -17.42
CA ASP A 23 -6.96 2.45 -17.96
C ASP A 23 -6.96 2.27 -19.48
N ASP A 24 -5.86 2.60 -20.17
CA ASP A 24 -5.73 2.34 -21.60
C ASP A 24 -5.75 0.83 -21.90
N ALA A 25 -6.15 0.49 -23.12
CA ALA A 25 -6.00 -0.85 -23.65
C ALA A 25 -4.52 -1.27 -23.60
N ASN A 26 -4.27 -2.45 -23.03
CA ASN A 26 -2.92 -2.94 -22.80
C ASN A 26 -2.81 -4.41 -23.19
N SER A 27 -1.58 -4.92 -23.22
CA SER A 27 -1.24 -6.31 -23.53
C SER A 27 -1.13 -7.17 -22.28
N CYS A 28 -1.70 -6.76 -21.14
CA CYS A 28 -1.75 -7.63 -19.97
C CYS A 28 -2.56 -8.89 -20.28
N PRO A 29 -2.09 -10.08 -19.85
CA PRO A 29 -2.84 -11.32 -19.98
C PRO A 29 -4.24 -11.22 -19.37
N PRO A 30 -5.19 -12.06 -19.84
CA PRO A 30 -6.53 -12.12 -19.28
C PRO A 30 -6.50 -12.20 -17.75
N THR A 31 -7.47 -11.54 -17.11
CA THR A 31 -7.61 -11.41 -15.64
C THR A 31 -6.52 -10.60 -14.93
N THR A 32 -5.60 -9.98 -15.66
CA THR A 32 -4.59 -9.08 -15.09
C THR A 32 -4.72 -7.67 -15.63
N THR A 33 -4.22 -6.71 -14.86
CA THR A 33 -4.15 -5.30 -15.22
C THR A 33 -2.76 -4.77 -14.85
N LEU A 34 -2.45 -3.50 -15.12
CA LEU A 34 -1.18 -2.92 -14.65
C LEU A 34 -1.04 -3.10 -13.14
N TRP A 35 0.16 -3.41 -12.69
CA TRP A 35 0.38 -3.72 -11.29
C TRP A 35 0.15 -2.50 -10.38
N VAL A 36 -0.37 -2.74 -9.19
CA VAL A 36 -0.57 -1.72 -8.16
C VAL A 36 0.42 -1.93 -7.02
N PRO A 37 1.41 -1.03 -6.81
CA PRO A 37 2.27 -1.10 -5.64
C PRO A 37 1.45 -0.80 -4.38
N ARG A 38 1.57 -1.66 -3.36
CA ARG A 38 0.77 -1.58 -2.12
C ARG A 38 1.56 -1.22 -0.88
N SER A 39 2.87 -1.41 -0.90
CA SER A 39 3.75 -1.13 0.22
C SER A 39 5.15 -0.76 -0.27
N PRO A 40 5.96 -0.07 0.56
CA PRO A 40 7.36 0.22 0.23
C PRO A 40 8.14 -1.04 -0.12
N LYS A 41 7.93 -2.13 0.63
CA LYS A 41 8.61 -3.42 0.41
C LYS A 41 8.23 -4.03 -0.94
N MET A 42 6.94 -4.02 -1.29
CA MET A 42 6.47 -4.55 -2.58
C MET A 42 7.01 -3.73 -3.74
N LEU A 43 6.92 -2.40 -3.64
CA LEU A 43 7.44 -1.49 -4.64
C LEU A 43 8.93 -1.74 -4.90
N GLN A 44 9.74 -1.77 -3.84
CA GLN A 44 11.18 -2.03 -3.97
C GLN A 44 11.47 -3.40 -4.58
N ALA A 45 10.74 -4.45 -4.18
CA ALA A 45 10.95 -5.79 -4.70
C ALA A 45 10.61 -5.90 -6.20
N VAL A 46 9.47 -5.36 -6.62
CA VAL A 46 9.01 -5.39 -8.03
C VAL A 46 9.93 -4.53 -8.90
N ALA A 47 10.26 -3.31 -8.47
CA ALA A 47 11.16 -2.42 -9.19
C ALA A 47 12.59 -2.99 -9.25
N SER A 48 13.07 -3.68 -8.21
CA SER A 48 14.39 -4.34 -8.27
C SER A 48 14.41 -5.54 -9.22
N HIS A 49 13.27 -6.21 -9.40
CA HIS A 49 13.17 -7.40 -10.24
C HIS A 49 12.96 -7.06 -11.73
N TRP A 50 12.02 -6.16 -12.02
CA TRP A 50 11.63 -5.79 -13.38
C TRP A 50 12.26 -4.48 -13.87
N GLY A 51 12.94 -3.76 -12.98
CA GLY A 51 13.57 -2.48 -13.27
C GLY A 51 12.55 -1.46 -13.76
N THR A 52 12.90 -0.90 -14.90
CA THR A 52 12.20 0.14 -15.64
C THR A 52 10.73 -0.14 -15.93
N ALA A 53 10.37 -1.41 -16.17
CA ALA A 53 9.00 -1.78 -16.49
C ALA A 53 8.03 -1.57 -15.31
N ALA A 54 8.55 -1.43 -14.09
CA ALA A 54 7.73 -1.14 -12.92
C ALA A 54 7.28 0.32 -12.84
N TRP A 55 7.83 1.24 -13.64
CA TRP A 55 7.49 2.67 -13.56
C TRP A 55 6.05 3.00 -13.93
N LEU A 56 5.47 2.27 -14.89
CA LEU A 56 4.05 2.38 -15.16
C LEU A 56 3.28 1.58 -14.10
N THR A 57 2.60 2.31 -13.23
CA THR A 57 1.77 1.74 -12.16
C THR A 57 0.29 1.89 -12.48
N GLY A 58 -0.52 1.01 -11.89
CA GLY A 58 -1.97 1.10 -11.94
C GLY A 58 -2.57 2.20 -11.06
N VAL A 59 -1.87 3.30 -10.78
CA VAL A 59 -2.34 4.41 -9.92
C VAL A 59 -2.51 5.66 -10.76
N TYR A 60 -3.66 6.33 -10.66
CA TYR A 60 -3.99 7.51 -11.47
C TYR A 60 -4.78 8.57 -10.70
N ALA A 61 -4.70 9.81 -11.17
CA ALA A 61 -5.45 10.95 -10.65
C ALA A 61 -6.89 10.93 -11.17
N GLN A 62 -7.87 11.11 -10.27
CA GLN A 62 -9.30 11.19 -10.60
C GLN A 62 -9.70 12.56 -11.14
N GLU A 63 -8.92 13.60 -10.82
CA GLU A 63 -9.10 14.98 -11.26
C GLU A 63 -7.75 15.59 -11.68
N SER A 64 -7.78 16.70 -12.43
CA SER A 64 -6.56 17.42 -12.78
C SER A 64 -5.93 18.09 -11.55
N GLY A 65 -4.62 18.26 -11.58
CA GLY A 65 -3.86 18.69 -10.41
C GLY A 65 -3.40 17.50 -9.57
N CYS A 66 -2.74 17.79 -8.46
CA CYS A 66 -2.03 16.78 -7.67
C CYS A 66 -2.75 16.39 -6.37
N GLY A 67 -3.89 17.01 -6.08
CA GLY A 67 -4.59 16.86 -4.81
C GLY A 67 -3.81 17.53 -3.68
N GLY A 68 -3.14 16.73 -2.84
CA GLY A 68 -2.38 17.18 -1.68
C GLY A 68 -0.92 16.72 -1.67
N CYS A 69 -0.33 16.42 -2.82
CA CYS A 69 1.03 15.87 -2.89
C CYS A 69 2.12 16.77 -2.32
N GLU A 70 1.92 18.08 -2.23
CA GLU A 70 2.90 18.96 -1.60
C GLU A 70 2.96 18.81 -0.07
N ASP A 71 1.86 18.35 0.54
CA ASP A 71 1.69 18.34 2.00
C ASP A 71 1.53 16.93 2.58
N ALA A 72 1.22 15.94 1.74
CA ALA A 72 0.94 14.58 2.17
C ALA A 72 1.68 13.55 1.32
N ALA A 73 2.11 12.48 1.98
CA ALA A 73 2.76 11.35 1.33
C ALA A 73 1.92 10.75 0.19
N MET A 74 2.57 10.34 -0.89
CA MET A 74 1.92 9.76 -2.08
C MET A 74 1.52 8.29 -1.84
N ASN A 75 0.50 8.07 -1.03
CA ASN A 75 -0.08 6.75 -0.80
C ASN A 75 -1.55 6.84 -0.37
N SER A 76 -2.25 5.72 -0.51
CA SER A 76 -3.67 5.59 -0.20
C SER A 76 -4.02 5.70 1.28
N GLU A 77 -3.07 5.74 2.22
CA GLU A 77 -3.35 5.93 3.65
C GLU A 77 -3.66 7.40 3.96
N MET A 78 -3.09 8.31 3.18
CA MET A 78 -3.29 9.76 3.33
C MET A 78 -4.67 10.18 2.79
N PRO A 79 -5.54 10.79 3.62
CA PRO A 79 -6.87 11.22 3.19
C PRO A 79 -6.86 12.17 1.98
N GLN A 80 -5.90 13.09 1.95
CA GLN A 80 -5.72 14.09 0.88
C GLN A 80 -5.39 13.44 -0.47
N GLN A 81 -4.68 12.31 -0.43
CA GLN A 81 -4.40 11.55 -1.64
C GLN A 81 -5.57 10.67 -2.05
N ARG A 82 -6.21 9.99 -1.09
CA ARG A 82 -7.35 9.10 -1.38
C ARG A 82 -8.54 9.85 -2.00
N SER A 83 -8.73 11.13 -1.68
CA SER A 83 -9.75 11.96 -2.32
C SER A 83 -9.44 12.33 -3.77
N HIS A 84 -8.18 12.22 -4.22
CA HIS A 84 -7.74 12.69 -5.53
C HIS A 84 -7.19 11.60 -6.44
N TRP A 85 -6.60 10.55 -5.88
CA TRP A 85 -5.93 9.46 -6.58
C TRP A 85 -6.61 8.14 -6.27
N THR A 86 -6.60 7.23 -7.24
CA THR A 86 -7.12 5.87 -7.07
C THR A 86 -6.24 4.88 -7.81
N SER A 87 -6.42 3.60 -7.50
CA SER A 87 -5.82 2.48 -8.23
C SER A 87 -6.82 1.89 -9.23
N ILE A 88 -6.30 1.17 -10.22
CA ILE A 88 -7.08 0.27 -11.06
C ILE A 88 -7.45 -1.00 -10.29
N GLY A 89 -8.50 -1.67 -10.76
CA GLY A 89 -9.13 -2.77 -10.03
C GLY A 89 -10.51 -2.36 -9.51
N VAL A 90 -11.35 -3.37 -9.22
CA VAL A 90 -12.70 -3.16 -8.69
C VAL A 90 -12.92 -4.16 -7.54
N PRO A 91 -13.03 -3.71 -6.28
CA PRO A 91 -12.90 -2.32 -5.83
C PRO A 91 -11.47 -1.77 -6.01
N ALA A 92 -11.32 -0.45 -5.90
CA ALA A 92 -9.98 0.15 -5.87
C ALA A 92 -9.21 -0.35 -4.64
N GLU A 93 -8.01 -0.87 -4.88
CA GLU A 93 -7.15 -1.44 -3.85
C GLU A 93 -6.26 -0.37 -3.20
N PRO A 94 -5.79 -0.60 -1.96
CA PRO A 94 -4.75 0.22 -1.37
C PRO A 94 -3.55 0.37 -2.30
N TRP A 95 -2.90 1.52 -2.29
CA TRP A 95 -1.75 1.80 -3.13
C TRP A 95 -0.69 2.62 -2.38
N PHE A 96 0.56 2.47 -2.80
CA PHE A 96 1.74 3.15 -2.27
C PHE A 96 2.67 3.53 -3.41
N LEU A 97 2.94 4.82 -3.56
CA LEU A 97 3.93 5.33 -4.51
C LEU A 97 5.16 5.84 -3.76
N ARG A 98 4.94 6.54 -2.64
CA ARG A 98 6.00 7.08 -1.79
C ARG A 98 5.51 7.45 -0.38
N SER A 99 6.43 7.47 0.59
CA SER A 99 6.22 7.79 2.01
C SER A 99 6.33 9.28 2.36
N THR A 100 6.79 10.12 1.43
CA THR A 100 6.97 11.57 1.63
C THR A 100 6.13 12.40 0.65
N PRO A 101 5.86 13.68 0.95
CA PRO A 101 5.27 14.59 -0.02
C PRO A 101 6.16 14.71 -1.26
N PHE A 102 5.53 15.01 -2.39
CA PHE A 102 6.22 15.25 -3.65
C PHE A 102 5.63 16.49 -4.33
N ARG A 103 6.48 17.47 -4.63
CA ARG A 103 6.06 18.67 -5.35
C ARG A 103 6.06 18.42 -6.85
N LEU A 104 4.89 18.17 -7.40
CA LEU A 104 4.66 18.28 -8.85
C LEU A 104 4.56 19.77 -9.21
N ALA A 105 5.12 20.19 -10.36
CA ALA A 105 4.86 21.56 -10.79
C ALA A 105 3.38 21.73 -11.15
N GLU A 106 2.82 22.88 -10.79
CA GLU A 106 1.41 23.17 -11.02
C GLU A 106 1.00 22.99 -12.49
N GLY A 107 -0.20 22.45 -12.73
CA GLY A 107 -0.77 22.32 -14.06
C GLY A 107 -0.18 21.20 -14.93
N THR A 108 0.53 20.24 -14.35
CA THR A 108 1.17 19.12 -15.07
C THR A 108 0.47 17.78 -14.89
N GLN A 109 -0.37 17.61 -13.86
CA GLN A 109 -1.13 16.38 -13.67
C GLN A 109 -2.52 16.49 -14.31
N SER A 110 -2.84 15.56 -15.21
CA SER A 110 -4.16 15.49 -15.85
C SER A 110 -5.01 14.36 -15.27
N ARG A 111 -6.33 14.55 -15.29
CA ARG A 111 -7.29 13.48 -14.94
C ARG A 111 -7.05 12.22 -15.77
N GLY A 112 -7.08 11.07 -15.12
CA GLY A 112 -6.83 9.74 -15.71
C GLY A 112 -5.35 9.40 -15.86
N CYS A 113 -4.44 10.34 -15.61
CA CYS A 113 -3.01 10.10 -15.74
C CYS A 113 -2.41 9.54 -14.45
N GLY A 114 -1.47 8.62 -14.64
CA GLY A 114 -0.54 8.21 -13.59
C GLY A 114 0.56 9.25 -13.38
N VAL A 115 1.59 8.82 -12.66
CA VAL A 115 2.83 9.58 -12.46
C VAL A 115 3.94 8.95 -13.29
N ASP A 116 4.74 9.79 -13.94
CA ASP A 116 5.85 9.32 -14.77
C ASP A 116 7.07 9.10 -13.89
N ALA A 117 7.32 7.85 -13.51
CA ALA A 117 8.42 7.53 -12.61
C ALA A 117 9.79 7.58 -13.31
N THR A 118 10.74 8.23 -12.66
CA THR A 118 12.11 8.46 -13.16
C THR A 118 13.17 7.77 -12.32
N GLY A 119 12.80 7.25 -11.15
CA GLY A 119 13.73 6.62 -10.24
C GLY A 119 13.07 5.91 -9.07
N LEU A 120 13.90 5.28 -8.25
CA LEU A 120 13.49 4.63 -7.01
C LEU A 120 14.49 5.03 -5.91
N GLY A 121 13.97 5.69 -4.88
CA GLY A 121 14.71 6.09 -3.69
C GLY A 121 14.25 5.35 -2.43
N PRO A 122 14.83 5.67 -1.26
CA PRO A 122 14.46 5.05 0.01
C PRO A 122 12.99 5.29 0.39
N GLU A 123 12.45 6.44 -0.01
CA GLU A 123 11.06 6.85 0.28
C GLU A 123 10.05 6.31 -0.75
N GLY A 124 10.48 5.56 -1.76
CA GLY A 124 9.64 5.11 -2.88
C GLY A 124 10.04 5.74 -4.21
N LEU A 125 9.10 5.81 -5.14
CA LEU A 125 9.37 6.24 -6.52
C LEU A 125 9.65 7.74 -6.59
N ASP A 126 10.65 8.10 -7.41
CA ASP A 126 10.83 9.45 -7.93
C ASP A 126 10.02 9.60 -9.21
N PHE A 127 9.39 10.76 -9.38
CA PHE A 127 8.54 11.06 -10.51
C PHE A 127 8.95 12.37 -11.18
N ASP A 128 8.60 12.53 -12.43
CA ASP A 128 8.50 13.81 -13.12
C ASP A 128 7.02 14.09 -13.46
N TYR A 129 6.74 15.15 -14.21
CA TYR A 129 5.40 15.57 -14.66
C TYR A 129 4.50 14.41 -15.15
N GLY A 130 3.25 14.29 -14.67
CA GLY A 130 2.29 13.23 -15.06
C GLY A 130 1.22 13.69 -16.07
N ARG A 131 1.60 13.88 -17.34
CA ARG A 131 0.70 14.33 -18.43
C ARG A 131 0.13 13.21 -19.31
N CYS A 132 0.43 11.94 -19.02
CA CYS A 132 0.20 10.83 -19.96
C CYS A 132 0.95 10.99 -21.29
N ASP A 133 2.12 11.66 -21.28
CA ASP A 133 2.91 11.86 -22.48
C ASP A 133 3.88 10.69 -22.72
N ALA A 134 4.22 9.95 -21.66
CA ALA A 134 5.10 8.79 -21.73
C ALA A 134 4.38 7.57 -22.31
N ALA A 135 4.89 7.06 -23.43
CA ALA A 135 4.43 5.81 -24.02
C ALA A 135 5.21 4.62 -23.43
N HIS A 136 4.49 3.67 -22.84
CA HIS A 136 5.09 2.45 -22.31
C HIS A 136 4.77 1.24 -23.20
N ARG A 137 5.82 0.52 -23.62
CA ARG A 137 5.71 -0.78 -24.31
C ARG A 137 6.20 -1.95 -23.47
N SER A 138 6.90 -1.66 -22.37
CA SER A 138 7.25 -2.62 -21.33
C SER A 138 6.65 -2.17 -20.01
N TYR A 139 5.88 -3.05 -19.38
CA TYR A 139 5.19 -2.78 -18.13
C TYR A 139 4.92 -4.06 -17.35
N VAL A 140 4.62 -3.92 -16.07
CA VAL A 140 4.32 -5.04 -15.19
C VAL A 140 2.80 -5.16 -15.02
N CYS A 141 2.29 -6.39 -15.19
CA CYS A 141 0.89 -6.73 -14.96
C CYS A 141 0.76 -7.61 -13.71
N SER A 142 -0.41 -7.57 -13.06
CA SER A 142 -0.78 -8.42 -11.91
C SER A 142 -2.30 -8.57 -11.87
N THR A 143 -2.81 -9.64 -11.26
CA THR A 143 -4.24 -9.73 -10.91
C THR A 143 -4.64 -8.63 -9.92
N ASN A 144 -3.68 -8.04 -9.21
CA ASN A 144 -3.88 -7.10 -8.12
C ASN A 144 -4.78 -7.66 -7.00
N GLU A 145 -4.99 -8.97 -6.95
CA GLU A 145 -5.82 -9.59 -5.91
C GLU A 145 -5.25 -9.26 -4.52
N TRP A 146 -6.17 -8.89 -3.64
CA TRP A 146 -5.90 -8.58 -2.24
C TRP A 146 -6.73 -9.49 -1.36
N ALA A 147 -6.11 -10.57 -0.88
CA ALA A 147 -6.63 -11.25 0.30
C ALA A 147 -6.33 -10.36 1.52
N ALA A 148 -7.37 -9.92 2.21
CA ALA A 148 -7.23 -9.25 3.50
C ALA A 148 -6.36 -10.10 4.43
N ASP A 149 -5.65 -9.43 5.35
CA ASP A 149 -5.05 -10.11 6.49
C ASP A 149 -6.04 -11.11 7.11
N PRO A 150 -5.61 -12.35 7.44
CA PRO A 150 -6.41 -13.14 8.36
C PRO A 150 -6.62 -12.29 9.62
N PRO A 151 -7.85 -12.25 10.19
CA PRO A 151 -8.15 -11.41 11.33
C PRO A 151 -7.11 -11.64 12.42
N SER A 152 -6.68 -10.57 13.10
CA SER A 152 -5.79 -10.69 14.25
C SER A 152 -6.34 -11.75 15.20
N PRO A 153 -5.51 -12.66 15.74
CA PRO A 153 -5.98 -13.62 16.72
C PRO A 153 -6.67 -12.86 17.86
N PRO A 154 -7.77 -13.39 18.41
CA PRO A 154 -8.47 -12.74 19.51
C PRO A 154 -7.48 -12.46 20.64
N PRO A 155 -7.61 -11.33 21.37
CA PRO A 155 -6.76 -11.07 22.51
C PRO A 155 -6.80 -12.27 23.47
N PRO A 156 -5.67 -12.66 24.09
CA PRO A 156 -5.67 -13.74 25.06
C PRO A 156 -6.72 -13.43 26.13
N PRO A 157 -7.50 -14.44 26.59
CA PRO A 157 -8.49 -14.21 27.64
C PRO A 157 -7.82 -13.52 28.81
N HIS A 158 -8.41 -12.41 29.28
CA HIS A 158 -7.93 -11.67 30.44
C HIS A 158 -7.67 -12.65 31.58
N ALA A 159 -6.41 -12.75 32.03
CA ALA A 159 -6.10 -13.50 33.22
C ALA A 159 -6.97 -12.92 34.37
N PRO A 160 -7.67 -13.76 35.16
CA PRO A 160 -8.46 -13.25 36.27
C PRO A 160 -7.56 -12.45 37.20
N ASP A 161 -8.01 -11.25 37.56
CA ASP A 161 -7.29 -10.32 38.43
C ASP A 161 -6.82 -11.04 39.71
N ALA A 162 -5.51 -11.30 39.79
CA ALA A 162 -4.87 -11.92 40.95
C ALA A 162 -5.05 -11.10 42.24
N TRP A 163 -5.53 -9.85 42.11
CA TRP A 163 -5.81 -8.95 43.22
C TRP A 163 -7.06 -9.31 44.04
N LEU A 164 -8.03 -10.05 43.49
CA LEU A 164 -9.23 -10.45 44.26
C LEU A 164 -9.00 -11.65 45.21
N LEU A 165 -7.89 -12.38 45.07
CA LEU A 165 -7.61 -13.57 45.88
C LEU A 165 -6.87 -13.25 47.20
N MET A 166 -6.25 -12.07 47.33
CA MET A 166 -5.47 -11.71 48.53
C MET A 166 -6.28 -11.01 49.63
N SER A 167 -7.55 -10.66 49.40
CA SER A 167 -8.37 -9.90 50.36
C SER A 167 -9.31 -10.76 51.23
N ARG A 168 -9.21 -12.11 51.18
CA ARG A 168 -10.10 -13.03 51.93
C ARG A 168 -9.46 -13.75 53.12
N GLN A 169 -8.26 -13.39 53.55
CA GLN A 169 -7.66 -13.95 54.78
C GLN A 169 -7.40 -12.86 55.82
N THR A 170 -8.46 -12.35 56.45
CA THR A 170 -8.33 -11.67 57.75
C THR A 170 -9.65 -11.65 58.52
N VAL A 171 -10.23 -12.82 58.76
CA VAL A 171 -11.11 -13.04 59.93
C VAL A 171 -10.96 -14.50 60.34
N VAL A 172 -10.27 -14.80 61.45
CA VAL A 172 -10.75 -15.58 62.61
C VAL A 172 -9.76 -15.39 63.77
N ALA A 173 -10.27 -14.92 64.91
CA ALA A 173 -9.57 -14.76 66.18
C ALA A 173 -9.20 -16.08 66.86
N GLY A 174 -8.15 -16.11 67.70
CA GLY A 174 -7.87 -17.28 68.54
C GLY A 174 -6.79 -17.04 69.59
N ALA A 175 -7.23 -16.93 70.85
CA ALA A 175 -6.40 -16.87 72.04
C ALA A 175 -5.54 -18.13 72.26
N SER A 176 -4.36 -17.99 72.89
CA SER A 176 -3.74 -19.08 73.65
C SER A 176 -2.71 -18.61 74.69
N TRP A 177 -3.10 -18.76 75.96
CA TRP A 177 -2.35 -19.19 77.15
C TRP A 177 -0.80 -19.15 77.19
N LEU A 178 -0.26 -18.50 78.22
CA LEU A 178 1.01 -18.89 78.84
C LEU A 178 0.81 -19.28 80.32
N ARG A 179 1.25 -20.50 80.65
CA ARG A 179 1.50 -20.96 82.01
C ARG A 179 2.91 -20.58 82.43
N LYS A 180 3.07 -20.02 83.62
CA LYS A 180 3.88 -20.58 84.72
C LYS A 180 3.60 -19.80 86.00
#